data_AF-A0A957N7Y6-F1
#
_entry.id   AF-A0A957N7Y6-F1
#
_cell.length_a   1.000
_cell.length_b   1.000
_cell.length_c   1.000
_cell.angle_alpha   90.00
_cell.angle_beta   90.00
_cell.angle_gamma   90.00
#
_symmetry.space_group_name_H-M   'P 1'
#
loop_
_entity.id
_entity.type
_entity.pdbx_description
1 polymer ?
#
loop_
_entity_poly.entity_id
_entity_poly.type
_entity_poly.pdbx_seq_one_letter_code
_entity_poly.pdbx_strand_id
1 'polypeptide(L)' 'MPIATDLDGDNLQYSVTNPDFNVRIIQVSDGTVTEDYLEVIVPAGFWTSAQNGWSRTEVAVTDGKGRTDVQFFDIVYGDV' A
#
# COMPACT_ATOMS: atom_id res chain seq x y z
N MET A 1 6.50 -0.49 -12.61
CA MET A 1 5.21 -0.62 -13.34
C MET A 1 4.17 0.04 -12.46
N PRO A 2 3.16 0.76 -12.97
CA PRO A 2 2.16 1.37 -12.10
C PRO A 2 1.36 0.28 -11.38
N ILE A 3 1.07 0.49 -10.09
CA ILE A 3 0.35 -0.47 -9.23
C ILE A 3 -1.10 -0.71 -9.66
N ALA A 4 -1.67 0.20 -10.46
CA ALA A 4 -2.95 0.04 -11.14
C ALA A 4 -2.99 0.90 -12.40
N THR A 5 -3.83 0.53 -13.37
CA THR A 5 -4.03 1.30 -14.60
C THR A 5 -5.53 1.47 -14.83
N ASP A 6 -5.96 2.69 -15.15
CA ASP A 6 -7.33 2.93 -15.60
C ASP A 6 -7.39 2.97 -17.12
N LEU A 7 -8.41 2.34 -17.70
CA LEU A 7 -8.59 2.27 -19.15
C LEU A 7 -9.09 3.60 -19.73
N ASP A 8 -9.90 4.31 -18.96
CA ASP A 8 -10.59 5.53 -19.38
C ASP A 8 -9.73 6.79 -19.16
N GLY A 9 -8.55 6.63 -18.53
CA GLY A 9 -7.59 7.69 -18.25
C GLY A 9 -7.96 8.54 -17.04
N ASP A 10 -8.85 8.05 -16.18
CA ASP A 10 -9.25 8.73 -14.95
C ASP A 10 -8.13 8.71 -13.91
N ASN A 11 -8.09 9.77 -13.10
CA ASN A 11 -7.09 9.88 -12.05
C ASN A 11 -7.41 8.92 -10.90
N LEU A 12 -6.48 8.01 -10.61
CA LEU A 12 -6.66 7.01 -9.57
C LEU A 12 -6.37 7.60 -8.19
N GLN A 13 -7.22 7.26 -7.22
CA GLN A 13 -7.04 7.59 -5.81
C GLN A 13 -6.82 6.30 -5.03
N TYR A 14 -5.88 6.35 -4.08
CA TYR A 14 -5.46 5.19 -3.32
C TYR A 14 -5.71 5.43 -1.82
N SER A 15 -6.23 4.43 -1.13
CA SER A 15 -6.41 4.48 0.32
C SER A 15 -6.10 3.13 0.97
N VAL A 16 -5.41 3.17 2.11
CA VAL A 16 -5.20 1.96 2.93
C VAL A 16 -6.46 1.73 3.74
N THR A 17 -7.12 0.60 3.52
CA THR A 17 -8.41 0.27 4.16
C THR A 17 -8.27 -0.69 5.32
N ASN A 18 -7.21 -1.50 5.33
CA ASN A 18 -6.92 -2.45 6.40
C ASN A 18 -5.40 -2.54 6.65
N PRO A 19 -4.86 -1.62 7.48
CA PRO A 19 -3.44 -1.62 7.82
C PRO A 19 -3.13 -2.58 8.97
N ASP A 20 -2.33 -3.61 8.70
CA ASP A 20 -1.68 -4.42 9.74
C ASP A 20 -0.50 -3.68 10.41
N PHE A 21 0.16 -2.78 9.67
CA PHE A 21 1.14 -1.81 10.16
C PHE A 21 0.66 -0.40 9.84
N ASN A 22 1.25 0.61 10.50
CA ASN A 22 1.08 1.98 10.06
C ASN A 22 1.72 2.15 8.68
N VAL A 23 0.89 1.98 7.63
CA VAL A 23 1.29 2.09 6.23
C VAL A 23 0.80 3.42 5.70
N ARG A 24 1.69 4.15 5.04
CA ARG A 24 1.37 5.41 4.37
C ARG A 24 1.60 5.26 2.87
N ILE A 25 0.60 5.67 2.09
CA ILE A 25 0.73 5.80 0.63
C ILE A 25 1.40 7.13 0.32
N ILE A 26 2.50 7.08 -0.43
CA ILE A 26 3.16 8.26 -0.97
C ILE A 26 2.67 8.44 -2.41
N GLN A 27 1.76 9.40 -2.61
CA GLN A 27 1.23 9.75 -3.92
C GLN A 27 1.90 11.04 -4.40
N VAL A 28 2.29 11.11 -5.67
CA VAL A 28 2.82 12.33 -6.28
C VAL A 28 1.67 13.17 -6.83
N SER A 29 1.88 14.47 -6.96
CA SER A 29 0.86 15.46 -7.32
C SER A 29 0.16 15.22 -8.66
N ASP A 30 0.75 14.41 -9.55
CA ASP A 30 0.14 14.00 -10.82
C ASP A 30 -0.83 12.81 -10.66
N GLY A 31 -1.12 12.42 -9.41
CA GLY A 31 -2.03 11.32 -9.08
C GLY A 31 -1.41 9.95 -9.26
N THR A 32 -0.19 9.87 -9.80
CA THR A 32 0.51 8.61 -9.94
C THR A 32 1.19 8.22 -8.63
N VAL A 33 1.09 6.95 -8.27
CA VAL A 33 2.03 6.35 -7.32
C VAL A 33 3.28 6.08 -8.14
N THR A 34 4.17 7.08 -8.18
CA THR A 34 5.30 7.13 -9.13
C THR A 34 6.29 6.00 -8.92
N GLU A 35 6.35 5.47 -7.71
CA GLU A 35 7.22 4.39 -7.29
C GLU A 35 6.49 3.66 -6.15
N ASP A 36 6.66 2.35 -6.00
CA ASP A 36 5.94 1.42 -5.11
C ASP A 36 6.10 1.70 -3.58
N TYR A 37 6.19 2.97 -3.16
CA TYR A 37 6.47 3.35 -1.78
C TYR A 37 5.20 3.34 -0.94
N LEU A 38 4.90 2.15 -0.42
CA LEU A 38 4.27 2.01 0.87
C LEU A 38 5.34 2.26 1.94
N GLU A 39 5.24 3.36 2.65
CA GLU A 39 6.06 3.57 3.84
C GLU A 39 5.48 2.70 4.96
N VAL A 40 6.20 1.62 5.29
CA VAL A 40 5.84 0.71 6.38
C VAL A 40 6.51 1.19 7.66
N ILE A 41 5.73 1.71 8.60
CA ILE A 41 6.22 2.12 9.90
C ILE A 41 6.08 0.94 10.86
N VAL A 42 7.21 0.29 11.11
CA VAL A 42 7.30 -0.82 12.07
C VAL A 42 7.33 -0.26 13.50
N PRO A 43 6.47 -0.73 14.43
CA PRO A 43 6.47 -0.27 15.81
C PRO A 43 7.82 -0.47 16.53
N ALA A 44 8.13 0.42 17.47
CA ALA A 44 9.32 0.27 18.31
C ALA A 44 9.25 -1.05 19.10
N GLY A 45 10.31 -1.87 19.02
CA GLY A 45 10.39 -3.18 19.72
C GLY A 45 10.20 -4.40 18.83
N PHE A 46 10.03 -4.20 17.52
CA PHE A 46 9.90 -5.23 16.50
C PHE A 46 11.28 -5.66 15.95
N TRP A 47 12.11 -6.26 16.81
CA TRP A 47 13.52 -6.54 16.51
C TRP A 47 13.98 -7.92 16.94
N THR A 48 13.06 -8.79 17.33
CA THR A 48 13.38 -10.15 17.76
C THR A 48 12.84 -11.15 16.76
N SER A 49 13.54 -12.29 16.64
CA SER A 49 13.10 -13.40 15.79
C SER A 49 11.72 -13.96 16.14
N ALA A 50 11.25 -13.74 17.39
CA ALA A 50 9.89 -14.08 17.81
C ALA A 50 8.81 -13.25 17.10
N GLN A 51 9.20 -12.16 16.46
CA GLN A 51 8.33 -11.25 15.72
C GLN A 51 8.58 -11.35 14.21
N ASN A 52 9.36 -12.31 13.71
CA ASN A 52 9.47 -12.55 12.28
C ASN A 52 8.13 -13.05 11.72
N GLY A 53 7.76 -12.62 10.53
CA GLY A 53 6.48 -13.01 9.95
C GLY A 53 6.16 -12.31 8.65
N TRP A 54 4.88 -12.33 8.35
CA TRP A 54 4.31 -11.67 7.18
C TRP A 54 3.02 -10.99 7.59
N SER A 55 2.69 -9.94 6.86
CA SER A 55 1.50 -9.12 7.01
C SER A 55 0.93 -8.82 5.63
N ARG A 56 -0.37 -8.56 5.57
CA ARG A 56 -1.04 -8.16 4.33
C ARG A 56 -1.73 -6.82 4.53
N THR A 57 -1.35 -5.85 3.70
CA THR A 57 -2.01 -4.54 3.67
C THR A 57 -2.98 -4.47 2.49
N GLU A 58 -4.19 -3.98 2.77
CA GLU A 58 -5.22 -3.73 1.76
C GLU A 58 -5.18 -2.28 1.28
N VAL A 59 -5.11 -2.11 -0.04
CA VAL A 59 -5.18 -0.80 -0.70
C VAL A 59 -6.37 -0.79 -1.64
N ALA A 60 -7.32 0.10 -1.39
CA ALA A 60 -8.40 0.39 -2.32
C ALA A 60 -7.92 1.39 -3.38
N VAL A 61 -8.21 1.10 -4.64
CA VAL A 61 -7.92 1.94 -5.81
C VAL A 61 -9.25 2.37 -6.41
N THR A 62 -9.54 3.67 -6.46
CA THR A 62 -10.79 4.17 -7.03
C THR A 62 -10.55 5.15 -8.17
N ASP A 63 -11.42 5.08 -9.19
CA ASP A 63 -11.44 6.00 -10.33
C ASP A 63 -12.15 7.34 -10.01
N GLY A 64 -12.70 7.49 -8.80
CA GLY A 64 -13.49 8.67 -8.41
C GLY A 64 -14.86 8.77 -9.11
N LYS A 65 -15.22 7.80 -9.94
CA LYS A 65 -16.52 7.66 -10.63
C LYS A 65 -17.33 6.46 -10.13
N GLY A 66 -16.85 5.82 -9.05
CA GLY A 66 -17.57 4.78 -8.32
C GLY A 66 -17.11 3.36 -8.63
N ARG A 67 -16.08 3.19 -9.48
CA ARG A 67 -15.37 1.91 -9.56
C ARG A 67 -14.24 1.92 -8.54
N THR A 68 -14.18 0.84 -7.77
CA THR A 68 -13.13 0.60 -6.78
C THR A 68 -12.62 -0.82 -6.96
N ASP A 69 -11.31 -0.96 -7.04
CA ASP A 69 -10.61 -2.24 -6.98
C ASP A 69 -9.81 -2.34 -5.67
N VAL A 70 -9.48 -3.55 -5.25
CA VAL A 70 -8.69 -3.80 -4.04
C VAL A 70 -7.43 -4.57 -4.40
N GLN A 71 -6.29 -4.01 -4.02
CA GLN A 71 -4.99 -4.63 -4.17
C GLN A 71 -4.41 -4.99 -2.80
N PHE A 72 -3.75 -6.15 -2.74
CA PHE A 72 -3.10 -6.65 -1.53
C PHE A 72 -1.58 -6.55 -1.68
N PHE A 73 -0.93 -6.05 -0.63
CA PHE A 73 0.51 -5.99 -0.51
C PHE A 73 0.96 -6.87 0.65
N ASP A 74 1.71 -7.93 0.33
CA ASP A 74 2.30 -8.80 1.34
C ASP A 74 3.66 -8.23 1.78
N ILE A 75 3.77 -7.93 3.06
CA ILE A 75 4.98 -7.41 3.70
C ILE A 75 5.60 -8.56 4.49
N VAL A 76 6.81 -8.96 4.13
CA VAL A 76 7.59 -9.94 4.90
C VAL A 76 8.62 -9.19 5.71
N TYR A 77 8.65 -9.46 7.01
CA TYR A 77 9.60 -8.85 7.94
C TYR A 77 10.29 -9.95 8.74
N GLY A 78 11.59 -9.80 8.90
CA GLY A 78 12.39 -10.71 9.66
C GLY A 78 13.63 -10.01 10.19
N ASP A 79 14.16 -10.57 11.26
CA ASP A 79 15.52 -10.32 11.70
C ASP A 79 16.51 -10.49 10.53
N VAL A 80 17.53 -9.63 10.49
CA VAL A 80 18.46 -9.46 9.34
C VAL A 80 19.70 -10.33 9.50
#